data_AF-X1RR64-F1
#
_entry.id   AF-X1RR64-F1
#
_cell.length_a   1.000
_cell.length_b   1.000
_cell.length_c   1.000
_cell.angle_alpha   90.00
_cell.angle_beta   90.00
_cell.angle_gamma   90.00
#
_symmetry.space_group_name_H-M   'P 1'
#
loop_
_entity.id
_entity.type
_entity.pdbx_description
1 polymer ?
#
loop_
_entity_poly.entity_id
_entity_poly.type
_entity_poly.pdbx_seq_one_letter_code
_entity_poly.pdbx_strand_id
1 'polypeptide(L)'
;MVKAGAAVDAFIEKILPHLEDGDIIIDGGNSHFPDTIRRTEYVEGKGKLYIGTGVSGGEEGALRGPSIMPGGSLKAWEHVKSIFQKIAAHTDDGQPCCKWVGENGAGHFVKMVHNGIEYGDMQMICETYQMMKEGLGITNEQMHHIFAEWYKGELNSYLIEITRDILAYKDEDSNEVIDLILDTAG
;
A
#
# COMPACT_ATOMS: atom_id res chain seq x y z
N MET A 1 5.92 -13.30 -2.71
CA MET A 1 5.12 -12.57 -1.70
C MET A 1 4.18 -13.56 -1.05
N VAL A 2 4.30 -13.79 0.26
CA VAL A 2 3.50 -14.79 1.00
C VAL A 2 2.63 -14.11 2.05
N LYS A 3 1.63 -14.83 2.58
CA LYS A 3 0.77 -14.30 3.65
C LYS A 3 1.60 -13.91 4.87
N ALA A 4 1.27 -12.78 5.50
CA ALA A 4 1.92 -12.32 6.72
C ALA A 4 1.77 -13.32 7.88
N GLY A 5 2.68 -13.23 8.86
CA GLY A 5 2.73 -14.11 10.03
C GLY A 5 3.59 -15.36 9.79
N ALA A 6 3.15 -16.51 10.32
CA ALA A 6 3.95 -17.74 10.40
C ALA A 6 4.46 -18.27 9.05
N ALA A 7 3.79 -17.96 7.94
CA ALA A 7 4.25 -18.36 6.62
C ALA A 7 5.55 -17.66 6.21
N VAL A 8 5.77 -16.41 6.62
CA VAL A 8 7.04 -15.70 6.40
C VAL A 8 8.16 -16.35 7.21
N ASP A 9 7.92 -16.63 8.48
CA ASP A 9 8.92 -17.27 9.35
C ASP A 9 9.30 -18.67 8.84
N ALA A 10 8.31 -19.48 8.43
CA ALA A 10 8.56 -20.79 7.84
C ALA A 10 9.39 -20.71 6.54
N PHE A 11 9.18 -19.67 5.73
CA PHE A 11 9.98 -19.45 4.53
C PHE A 11 11.41 -19.01 4.86
N ILE A 12 11.60 -18.13 5.84
CA ILE A 12 12.93 -17.71 6.31
C ILE A 12 13.72 -18.96 6.75
N GLU A 13 13.15 -19.80 7.60
CA GLU A 13 13.80 -21.04 8.07
C GLU A 13 14.16 -21.98 6.92
N LYS A 14 13.32 -22.06 5.89
CA LYS A 14 13.57 -22.92 4.73
C LYS A 14 14.74 -22.42 3.88
N ILE A 15 14.90 -21.11 3.72
CA ILE A 15 15.94 -20.56 2.83
C ILE A 15 17.27 -20.32 3.55
N LEU A 16 17.25 -20.03 4.85
CA LEU A 16 18.44 -19.63 5.61
C LEU A 16 19.63 -20.61 5.54
N PRO A 17 19.44 -21.95 5.55
CA PRO A 17 20.53 -22.91 5.38
C PRO A 17 21.22 -22.89 4.01
N HIS A 18 20.61 -22.23 3.02
CA HIS A 18 21.08 -22.16 1.65
C HIS A 18 21.71 -20.81 1.28
N LEU A 19 21.79 -19.89 2.24
CA LEU A 19 22.31 -18.53 2.04
C LEU A 19 23.74 -18.39 2.58
N GLU A 20 24.55 -17.57 1.91
CA GLU A 20 25.91 -17.19 2.27
C GLU A 20 25.93 -15.85 3.03
N ASP A 21 27.01 -15.55 3.74
CA ASP A 21 27.06 -14.35 4.59
C ASP A 21 26.99 -13.10 3.72
N GLY A 22 26.13 -12.15 4.12
CA GLY A 22 25.81 -10.96 3.32
C GLY A 22 24.64 -11.11 2.36
N ASP A 23 24.09 -12.32 2.15
CA ASP A 23 22.87 -12.50 1.37
C ASP A 23 21.67 -11.76 1.99
N ILE A 24 20.74 -11.31 1.14
CA ILE A 24 19.66 -10.40 1.54
C ILE A 24 18.30 -11.10 1.40
N ILE A 25 17.55 -11.16 2.50
CA ILE A 25 16.14 -11.56 2.50
C ILE A 25 15.29 -10.30 2.46
N ILE A 26 14.32 -10.25 1.54
CA ILE A 26 13.40 -9.12 1.39
C ILE A 26 11.97 -9.61 1.61
N ASP A 27 11.31 -9.12 2.66
CA ASP A 27 9.88 -9.29 2.91
C ASP A 27 9.13 -8.06 2.42
N GLY A 28 8.38 -8.21 1.33
CA GLY A 28 7.53 -7.14 0.78
C GLY A 28 6.09 -7.14 1.29
N GLY A 29 5.73 -8.06 2.19
CA GLY A 29 4.36 -8.25 2.65
C GLY A 29 3.84 -7.10 3.53
N ASN A 30 2.58 -7.19 3.95
CA ASN A 30 2.05 -6.33 5.01
C ASN A 30 2.35 -6.93 6.39
N SER A 31 3.64 -7.15 6.69
CA SER A 31 4.08 -7.68 7.98
C SER A 31 3.96 -6.63 9.09
N HIS A 32 3.62 -7.05 10.31
CA HIS A 32 3.62 -6.17 11.47
C HIS A 32 5.08 -5.76 11.80
N PHE A 33 5.33 -4.47 12.04
CA PHE A 33 6.70 -3.97 12.19
C PHE A 33 7.51 -4.61 13.35
N PRO A 34 6.94 -5.04 14.49
CA PRO A 34 7.69 -5.76 15.53
C PRO A 34 8.17 -7.13 15.07
N ASP A 35 7.41 -7.83 14.21
CA ASP A 35 7.88 -9.07 13.60
C ASP A 35 9.08 -8.81 12.69
N THR A 36 9.08 -7.67 12.01
CA THR A 36 10.21 -7.26 11.17
C THR A 36 11.44 -6.97 12.02
N ILE A 37 11.30 -6.25 13.14
CA ILE A 37 12.41 -6.01 14.08
C ILE A 37 13.01 -7.33 14.55
N ARG A 38 12.17 -8.27 15.02
CA ARG A 38 12.60 -9.61 15.45
C ARG A 38 13.29 -10.40 14.34
N ARG A 39 12.75 -10.37 13.12
CA ARG A 39 13.31 -11.08 11.96
C ARG A 39 14.64 -10.47 11.52
N THR A 40 14.76 -9.14 11.51
CA THR A 40 16.04 -8.47 11.22
C THR A 40 17.12 -8.91 12.19
N GLU A 41 16.86 -8.84 13.50
CA GLU A 41 17.83 -9.28 14.52
C GLU A 41 18.20 -10.77 14.36
N TYR A 42 17.22 -11.63 14.13
CA TYR A 42 17.46 -13.06 13.92
C TYR A 42 18.33 -13.35 12.69
N VAL A 43 18.00 -12.74 11.55
CA VAL A 43 18.67 -12.96 10.27
C VAL A 43 20.08 -12.37 10.28
N GLU A 44 20.27 -11.19 10.90
CA GLU A 44 21.60 -10.60 11.13
C GLU A 44 22.46 -11.44 12.07
N GLY A 45 21.86 -12.02 13.12
CA GLY A 45 22.53 -12.97 14.01
C GLY A 45 23.02 -14.26 13.31
N LYS A 46 22.59 -14.50 12.07
CA LYS A 46 23.03 -15.60 11.20
C LYS A 46 23.97 -15.13 10.08
N GLY A 47 24.44 -13.88 10.13
CA GLY A 47 25.37 -13.31 9.15
C GLY A 47 24.71 -12.83 7.85
N LYS A 48 23.38 -12.83 7.76
CA LYS A 48 22.61 -12.40 6.58
C LYS A 48 22.03 -11.01 6.79
N LEU A 49 21.45 -10.42 5.76
CA LEU A 49 20.80 -9.11 5.83
C LEU A 49 19.30 -9.24 5.59
N TYR A 50 18.52 -8.33 6.19
CA TYR A 50 17.06 -8.36 6.09
C TYR A 50 16.50 -7.00 5.72
N ILE A 51 15.55 -6.97 4.79
CA ILE A 51 14.75 -5.78 4.47
C ILE A 51 13.27 -6.14 4.64
N GLY A 52 12.59 -5.42 5.53
CA GLY A 52 11.14 -5.34 5.53
C GLY A 52 10.71 -4.11 4.74
N THR A 53 10.01 -4.31 3.63
CA THR A 53 9.62 -3.23 2.72
C THR A 53 8.13 -3.18 2.52
N GLY A 54 7.53 -2.04 2.84
CA GLY A 54 6.17 -1.76 2.41
C GLY A 54 6.08 -1.62 0.90
N VAL A 55 5.02 -2.17 0.29
CA VAL A 55 4.69 -1.95 -1.12
C VAL A 55 3.23 -1.49 -1.22
N SER A 56 2.95 -0.37 -1.88
CA SER A 56 1.59 0.16 -2.08
C SER A 56 1.32 0.53 -3.54
N GLY A 57 0.05 0.42 -3.96
CA GLY A 57 -0.40 0.65 -5.35
C GLY A 57 -1.33 -0.43 -5.92
N GLY A 58 -1.65 -1.48 -5.17
CA GLY A 58 -2.47 -2.60 -5.67
C GLY A 58 -1.79 -3.39 -6.80
N GLU A 59 -2.57 -4.20 -7.52
CA GLU A 59 -2.05 -5.04 -8.60
C GLU A 59 -1.52 -4.21 -9.78
N GLU A 60 -2.25 -3.17 -10.18
CA GLU A 60 -1.84 -2.30 -11.28
C GLU A 60 -0.60 -1.47 -10.93
N GLY A 61 -0.56 -0.90 -9.71
CA GLY A 61 0.61 -0.18 -9.24
C GLY A 61 1.83 -1.09 -9.12
N ALA A 62 1.67 -2.34 -8.67
CA ALA A 62 2.78 -3.30 -8.67
C ALA A 62 3.37 -3.58 -10.06
N LEU A 63 2.53 -3.54 -11.11
CA LEU A 63 2.97 -3.72 -12.50
C LEU A 63 3.61 -2.47 -13.10
N ARG A 64 3.05 -1.28 -12.83
CA ARG A 64 3.42 -0.03 -13.51
C ARG A 64 4.39 0.85 -12.74
N GLY A 65 4.45 0.69 -11.43
CA GLY A 65 5.28 1.48 -10.54
C GLY A 65 4.61 1.66 -9.18
N PRO A 66 4.98 0.89 -8.14
CA PRO A 66 4.41 1.06 -6.82
C PRO A 66 5.18 2.10 -5.99
N SER A 67 4.63 2.49 -4.85
CA SER A 67 5.41 3.09 -3.77
C SER A 67 6.12 1.98 -2.99
N ILE A 68 7.43 2.14 -2.74
CA ILE A 68 8.27 1.14 -2.06
C ILE A 68 8.93 1.79 -0.85
N MET A 69 8.76 1.18 0.32
CA MET A 69 9.13 1.76 1.63
C MET A 69 10.12 0.84 2.35
N PRO A 70 11.39 0.74 1.91
CA PRO A 70 12.36 -0.20 2.47
C PRO A 70 12.91 0.25 3.83
N GLY A 71 12.98 -0.67 4.78
CA GLY A 71 13.77 -0.53 6.01
C GLY A 71 14.33 -1.88 6.47
N GLY A 72 15.32 -1.86 7.37
CA GLY A 72 15.99 -3.07 7.84
C GLY A 72 17.50 -2.88 7.99
N SER A 73 18.28 -3.84 7.51
CA SER A 73 19.74 -3.79 7.50
C SER A 73 20.24 -2.70 6.55
N LEU A 74 20.84 -1.63 7.07
CA LEU A 74 21.33 -0.50 6.25
C LEU A 74 22.30 -0.95 5.14
N LYS A 75 23.16 -1.94 5.42
CA LYS A 75 24.11 -2.50 4.44
C LYS A 75 23.41 -3.09 3.21
N ALA A 76 22.18 -3.60 3.36
CA ALA A 76 21.43 -4.17 2.24
C ALA A 76 20.94 -3.11 1.25
N TRP A 77 20.77 -1.86 1.70
CA TRP A 77 20.21 -0.79 0.88
C TRP A 77 21.03 -0.52 -0.38
N GLU A 78 22.35 -0.46 -0.27
CA GLU A 78 23.23 -0.17 -1.40
C GLU A 78 23.08 -1.20 -2.52
N HIS A 79 22.80 -2.45 -2.17
CA HIS A 79 22.61 -3.55 -3.13
C HIS A 79 21.26 -3.48 -3.85
N VAL A 80 20.19 -3.09 -3.16
CA VAL A 80 18.82 -3.15 -3.71
C VAL A 80 18.33 -1.80 -4.25
N LYS A 81 18.97 -0.69 -3.88
CA LYS A 81 18.55 0.68 -4.20
C LYS A 81 18.24 0.87 -5.67
N SER A 82 19.16 0.47 -6.55
CA SER A 82 19.00 0.70 -7.99
C SER A 82 17.82 -0.06 -8.58
N ILE A 83 17.49 -1.24 -8.04
CA ILE A 83 16.34 -2.04 -8.47
C ILE A 83 15.06 -1.37 -7.98
N PHE A 84 14.97 -1.09 -6.67
CA PHE A 84 13.76 -0.51 -6.09
C PHE A 84 13.42 0.86 -6.67
N GLN A 85 14.41 1.73 -6.86
CA GLN A 85 14.16 3.05 -7.44
C GLN A 85 13.76 2.98 -8.91
N LYS A 86 14.29 2.02 -9.69
CA LYS A 86 13.90 1.85 -11.11
C LYS A 86 12.47 1.34 -11.28
N ILE A 87 12.03 0.43 -10.42
CA ILE A 87 10.69 -0.18 -10.54
C ILE A 87 9.60 0.63 -9.86
N ALA A 88 9.94 1.59 -8.97
CA ALA A 88 8.96 2.42 -8.29
C ALA A 88 8.27 3.41 -9.25
N ALA A 89 7.09 3.89 -8.84
CA ALA A 89 6.52 5.10 -9.45
C ALA A 89 7.51 6.26 -9.37
N HIS A 90 7.44 7.17 -10.34
CA HIS A 90 8.19 8.42 -10.33
C HIS A 90 7.21 9.58 -10.30
N THR A 91 7.52 10.60 -9.50
CA THR A 91 6.80 11.87 -9.46
C THR A 91 7.03 12.67 -10.75
N ASP A 92 6.27 13.75 -10.95
CA ASP A 92 6.41 14.61 -12.13
C ASP A 92 7.81 15.25 -12.27
N ASP A 93 8.51 15.47 -11.15
CA ASP A 93 9.89 15.93 -11.12
C ASP A 93 10.92 14.79 -11.27
N GLY A 94 10.46 13.57 -11.55
CA GLY A 94 11.29 12.39 -11.81
C GLY A 94 11.91 11.75 -10.58
N GLN A 95 11.47 12.10 -9.36
CA GLN A 95 11.95 11.43 -8.15
C GLN A 95 11.25 10.07 -7.97
N PRO A 96 12.00 9.00 -7.68
CA PRO A 96 11.38 7.71 -7.40
C PRO A 96 10.63 7.75 -6.06
N CYS A 97 9.44 7.17 -6.02
CA CYS A 97 8.62 6.92 -4.83
C CYS A 97 9.20 5.79 -3.96
N CYS A 98 10.52 5.83 -3.76
CA CYS A 98 11.30 4.89 -2.97
C CYS A 98 12.55 5.56 -2.39
N LYS A 99 12.61 5.63 -1.06
CA LYS A 99 13.78 6.07 -0.29
C LYS A 99 14.01 5.11 0.88
N TRP A 100 15.24 5.03 1.36
CA TRP A 100 15.53 4.32 2.60
C TRP A 100 14.75 4.96 3.75
N VAL A 101 13.89 4.18 4.40
CA VAL A 101 13.00 4.67 5.45
C VAL A 101 13.71 4.66 6.81
N GLY A 102 14.48 3.62 7.11
CA GLY A 102 15.18 3.50 8.37
C GLY A 102 15.57 2.06 8.71
N GLU A 103 16.14 1.87 9.89
CA GLU A 103 16.59 0.56 10.35
C GLU A 103 15.44 -0.32 10.83
N ASN A 104 15.69 -1.62 10.91
CA ASN A 104 14.77 -2.62 11.47
C ASN A 104 13.37 -2.59 10.81
N GLY A 105 12.31 -2.42 11.60
CA GLY A 105 10.91 -2.44 11.15
C GLY A 105 10.41 -1.16 10.49
N ALA A 106 11.26 -0.14 10.27
CA ALA A 106 10.81 1.19 9.86
C ALA A 106 9.99 1.19 8.55
N GLY A 107 10.38 0.38 7.56
CA GLY A 107 9.66 0.28 6.28
C GLY A 107 8.22 -0.20 6.43
N HIS A 108 8.02 -1.31 7.15
CA HIS A 108 6.68 -1.82 7.46
C HIS A 108 5.89 -0.90 8.41
N PHE A 109 6.55 -0.18 9.32
CA PHE A 109 5.88 0.81 10.15
C PHE A 109 5.29 1.95 9.31
N VAL A 110 6.06 2.51 8.37
CA VAL A 110 5.53 3.55 7.46
C VAL A 110 4.38 3.02 6.61
N LYS A 111 4.46 1.77 6.13
CA LYS A 111 3.35 1.15 5.40
C LYS A 111 2.09 0.98 6.24
N MET A 112 2.25 0.57 7.50
CA MET A 112 1.14 0.46 8.45
C MET A 112 0.46 1.82 8.67
N VAL A 113 1.24 2.89 8.86
CA VAL A 113 0.70 4.26 8.98
C VAL A 113 0.03 4.72 7.69
N HIS A 114 0.60 4.42 6.52
CA HIS A 114 -0.03 4.70 5.23
C HIS A 114 -1.42 4.06 5.12
N ASN A 115 -1.57 2.78 5.49
CA ASN A 115 -2.89 2.16 5.52
C ASN A 115 -3.81 2.78 6.58
N GLY A 116 -3.28 3.21 7.73
CA GLY A 116 -4.08 3.96 8.71
C GLY A 116 -4.63 5.28 8.18
N ILE A 117 -3.83 6.02 7.41
CA ILE A 117 -4.25 7.26 6.75
C ILE A 117 -5.30 6.96 5.67
N GLU A 118 -5.07 5.93 4.85
CA GLU A 118 -6.00 5.48 3.81
C GLU A 118 -7.39 5.17 4.38
N TYR A 119 -7.47 4.51 5.54
CA TYR A 119 -8.74 4.24 6.22
C TYR A 119 -9.45 5.54 6.66
N GLY A 120 -8.69 6.52 7.16
CA GLY A 120 -9.24 7.83 7.51
C GLY A 120 -9.81 8.56 6.28
N ASP A 121 -9.07 8.58 5.17
CA ASP A 121 -9.51 9.22 3.94
C ASP A 121 -10.76 8.56 3.35
N MET A 122 -10.78 7.23 3.29
CA MET A 122 -11.95 6.46 2.84
C MET A 122 -13.17 6.76 3.70
N GLN A 123 -13.02 6.77 5.02
CA GLN A 123 -14.13 7.04 5.93
C GLN A 123 -14.67 8.46 5.79
N MET A 124 -13.80 9.47 5.65
CA MET A 124 -14.22 10.87 5.40
C MET A 124 -15.00 11.02 4.09
N ILE A 125 -14.58 10.30 3.05
CA ILE A 125 -15.31 10.25 1.77
C ILE A 125 -16.68 9.58 1.97
N CYS A 126 -16.76 8.47 2.70
CA CYS A 126 -18.02 7.78 3.00
C CYS A 126 -19.00 8.65 3.80
N GLU A 127 -18.54 9.39 4.81
CA GLU A 127 -19.36 10.34 5.56
C GLU A 127 -19.90 11.47 4.68
N THR A 128 -19.05 11.98 3.78
CA THR A 128 -19.44 13.00 2.81
C THR A 128 -20.49 12.48 1.84
N TYR A 129 -20.31 11.25 1.32
CA TYR A 129 -21.29 10.55 0.50
C TYR A 129 -22.62 10.37 1.22
N GLN A 130 -22.62 9.87 2.46
CA GLN A 130 -23.85 9.64 3.22
C GLN A 130 -24.60 10.94 3.50
N MET A 131 -23.89 12.01 3.87
CA MET A 131 -24.48 13.32 4.07
C MET A 131 -25.14 13.87 2.79
N MET A 132 -24.50 13.71 1.63
CA MET A 132 -25.07 14.11 0.35
C MET A 132 -26.29 13.26 -0.01
N LYS A 133 -26.21 11.94 0.15
CA LYS A 133 -27.27 11.01 -0.25
C LYS A 133 -28.49 11.08 0.66
N GLU A 134 -28.30 10.85 1.96
CA GLU A 134 -29.41 10.78 2.93
C GLU A 134 -29.79 12.16 3.46
N GLY A 135 -28.80 13.03 3.69
CA GLY A 135 -29.03 14.35 4.27
C GLY A 135 -29.56 15.38 3.27
N LEU A 136 -29.08 15.33 2.03
CA LEU A 136 -29.42 16.32 0.99
C LEU A 136 -30.24 15.73 -0.18
N GLY A 137 -30.42 14.41 -0.24
CA GLY A 137 -31.16 13.75 -1.32
C GLY A 137 -30.46 13.81 -2.68
N ILE A 138 -29.14 13.99 -2.70
CA ILE A 138 -28.35 14.06 -3.93
C ILE A 138 -28.20 12.64 -4.50
N THR A 139 -28.49 12.49 -5.79
CA THR A 139 -28.41 11.20 -6.50
C THR A 139 -26.96 10.78 -6.78
N ASN A 140 -26.72 9.50 -7.05
CA ASN A 140 -25.39 8.98 -7.37
C ASN A 140 -24.79 9.66 -8.61
N GLU A 141 -25.59 9.88 -9.66
CA GLU A 141 -25.17 10.61 -10.87
C GLU A 141 -24.75 12.06 -10.57
N GLN A 142 -25.51 12.77 -9.73
CA GLN A 142 -25.13 14.13 -9.30
C GLN A 142 -23.85 14.11 -8.46
N MET A 143 -23.71 13.16 -7.54
CA MET A 143 -22.49 13.00 -6.75
C MET A 143 -21.28 12.68 -7.64
N HIS A 144 -21.44 11.84 -8.66
CA HIS A 144 -20.38 11.58 -9.65
C HIS A 144 -19.85 12.89 -10.24
N HIS A 145 -20.73 13.80 -10.65
CA HIS A 145 -20.32 15.10 -11.18
C HIS A 145 -19.63 15.99 -10.15
N ILE A 146 -20.08 15.98 -8.89
CA ILE A 146 -19.45 16.71 -7.78
C ILE A 146 -18.02 16.18 -7.53
N PHE A 147 -17.86 14.86 -7.40
CA PHE A 147 -16.53 14.25 -7.23
C PHE A 147 -15.64 14.47 -8.47
N ALA A 148 -16.21 14.52 -9.69
CA ALA A 148 -15.48 14.87 -10.90
C ALA A 148 -14.98 16.32 -10.91
N GLU A 149 -15.71 17.24 -10.28
CA GLU A 149 -15.27 18.63 -10.08
C GLU A 149 -14.17 18.70 -9.02
N TRP A 150 -14.36 18.06 -7.86
CA TRP A 150 -13.38 18.03 -6.79
C TRP A 150 -12.04 17.43 -7.22
N TYR A 151 -12.08 16.40 -8.07
CA TYR A 151 -10.89 15.81 -8.67
C TYR A 151 -10.05 16.81 -9.48
N LYS A 152 -10.65 17.85 -10.06
CA LYS A 152 -9.92 18.88 -10.82
C LYS A 152 -9.30 19.96 -9.93
N GLY A 153 -9.67 19.99 -8.65
CA GLY A 153 -9.25 21.00 -7.68
C GLY A 153 -8.25 20.45 -6.66
N GLU A 154 -8.31 21.00 -5.46
CA GLU A 154 -7.40 20.68 -4.35
C GLU A 154 -7.52 19.24 -3.85
N LEU A 155 -8.65 18.59 -4.11
CA LEU A 155 -8.92 17.20 -3.72
C LEU A 155 -8.49 16.20 -4.80
N ASN A 156 -7.66 16.59 -5.77
CA ASN A 156 -7.10 15.66 -6.75
C ASN A 156 -6.34 14.53 -6.05
N SER A 157 -6.95 13.34 -6.05
CA SER A 157 -6.37 12.14 -5.46
C SER A 157 -6.97 10.88 -6.08
N TYR A 158 -6.27 9.77 -5.93
CA TYR A 158 -6.73 8.47 -6.42
C TYR A 158 -8.06 8.04 -5.76
N LEU A 159 -8.24 8.25 -4.45
CA LEU A 159 -9.48 7.86 -3.77
C LEU A 159 -10.69 8.69 -4.25
N ILE A 160 -10.49 9.97 -4.54
CA ILE A 160 -11.53 10.83 -5.12
C ILE A 160 -11.85 10.40 -6.55
N GLU A 161 -10.84 10.02 -7.33
CA GLU A 161 -11.00 9.50 -8.69
C GLU A 161 -11.83 8.21 -8.73
N ILE A 162 -11.48 7.20 -7.94
CA ILE A 162 -12.23 5.95 -7.93
C ILE A 162 -13.62 6.14 -7.35
N THR A 163 -13.82 7.06 -6.40
CA THR A 163 -15.16 7.37 -5.87
C THR A 163 -16.06 7.96 -6.95
N ARG A 164 -15.53 8.91 -7.74
CA ARG A 164 -16.21 9.42 -8.94
C ARG A 164 -16.63 8.27 -9.85
N ASP A 165 -15.73 7.35 -10.16
CA ASP A 165 -15.99 6.27 -11.12
C ASP A 165 -16.98 5.22 -10.56
N ILE A 166 -16.88 4.88 -9.27
CA ILE A 166 -17.80 3.98 -8.57
C ILE A 166 -19.23 4.52 -8.63
N LEU A 167 -19.43 5.82 -8.39
CA LEU A 167 -20.76 6.45 -8.41
C LEU A 167 -21.42 6.43 -9.80
N ALA A 168 -20.64 6.33 -10.88
CA ALA A 168 -21.15 6.21 -12.25
C ALA A 168 -21.32 4.75 -12.71
N TYR A 169 -20.82 3.77 -11.94
CA TYR A 169 -20.79 2.39 -12.38
C TYR A 169 -22.18 1.74 -12.27
N LYS A 170 -22.63 1.17 -13.38
CA LYS A 170 -23.89 0.43 -13.50
C LYS A 170 -23.63 -1.00 -13.98
N ASP A 171 -24.41 -1.95 -13.49
CA ASP A 171 -24.37 -3.34 -13.95
C ASP A 171 -25.06 -3.52 -15.32
N GLU A 172 -25.11 -4.76 -15.80
CA GLU A 172 -25.75 -5.11 -17.08
C GLU A 172 -27.27 -4.82 -17.10
N ASP A 173 -27.91 -4.78 -15.93
CA ASP A 173 -29.32 -4.46 -15.74
C ASP A 173 -29.56 -2.96 -15.49
N SER A 174 -28.52 -2.13 -15.61
CA SER A 174 -28.52 -0.68 -15.37
C SER A 174 -28.77 -0.26 -13.91
N ASN A 175 -28.60 -1.16 -12.95
CA ASN A 175 -28.63 -0.81 -11.53
C ASN A 175 -27.35 -0.09 -11.13
N GLU A 176 -27.46 0.90 -10.25
CA GLU A 176 -26.31 1.57 -9.65
C GLU A 176 -25.68 0.63 -8.62
N VAL A 177 -24.51 0.08 -8.95
CA VAL A 177 -23.93 -1.05 -8.19
C VAL A 177 -23.61 -0.69 -6.76
N ILE A 178 -23.21 0.56 -6.51
CA ILE A 178 -22.92 1.07 -5.15
C ILE A 178 -24.10 0.88 -4.19
N ASP A 179 -25.35 0.86 -4.69
CA ASP A 179 -26.55 0.67 -3.88
C ASP A 179 -26.92 -0.81 -3.67
N LEU A 180 -26.24 -1.73 -4.35
CA LEU A 180 -26.42 -3.17 -4.23
C LEU A 180 -25.35 -3.85 -3.37
N ILE A 181 -24.28 -3.12 -3.03
CA ILE A 181 -23.19 -3.63 -2.19
C ILE A 181 -23.67 -3.75 -0.74
N LEU A 182 -23.43 -4.91 -0.12
CA LEU A 182 -23.65 -5.09 1.31
C LEU A 182 -22.76 -4.12 2.09
N ASP A 183 -23.38 -3.31 2.94
CA ASP A 183 -22.77 -2.26 3.76
C ASP A 183 -22.03 -2.82 4.99
N THR A 184 -21.13 -3.78 4.75
CA THR A 184 -20.29 -4.40 5.78
C THR A 184 -18.83 -4.38 5.34
N ALA A 185 -18.07 -3.41 5.83
CA ALA A 185 -16.62 -3.33 5.62
C ALA A 185 -15.90 -4.51 6.29
N GLY A 186 -14.85 -5.02 5.63
CA GLY A 186 -14.06 -6.18 6.04
C GLY A 186 -12.86 -5.90 6.92
#